data_AF-A0AA92RF70-F1
#
_entry.id   AF-A0AA92RF70-F1
#
_cell.length_a   1.000
_cell.length_b   1.000
_cell.length_c   1.000
_cell.angle_alpha   90.00
_cell.angle_beta   90.00
_cell.angle_gamma   90.00
#
_symmetry.space_group_name_H-M   'P 1'
#
loop_
_entity.id
_entity.type
_entity.pdbx_description
1 polymer ?
#
loop_
_entity_poly.entity_id
_entity_poly.type
_entity_poly.pdbx_seq_one_letter_code
_entity_poly.pdbx_strand_id
1 'polypeptide(L)'
;MTGFDASSSERYSGLVLLQAMLEQSPEGSVGLVERRVRVFLDAVDAGFFFPGRRLPAVPAELRVAGRSLQARLQVVDLPVAALDVLGGMLADCRQHEVLFHAAHAMLGQRELDLLSERGVRPAAPEEPPFAAEFPENLGGNHALLVEIEFAQPVQPEVGQGLLETLALWDALTLAYRSDPEDAVEVSGAQAIFNDPRTIHYYEWIWDNADAEAWDLIVNLCCAWHETLPIVRVHFE
;
A
#
# COMPACT_ATOMS: atom_id res chain seq x y z
N MET A 1 25.96 -7.33 4.12
CA MET A 1 25.24 -8.59 4.39
C MET A 1 24.48 -8.43 5.69
N THR A 2 23.28 -7.87 5.59
CA THR A 2 22.27 -7.82 6.65
C THR A 2 21.15 -8.74 6.20
N GLY A 3 20.77 -9.67 7.07
CA GLY A 3 19.84 -10.74 6.75
C GLY A 3 18.42 -10.23 6.54
N PHE A 4 17.98 -10.22 5.28
CA PHE A 4 16.57 -10.32 4.92
C PHE A 4 16.27 -11.80 4.65
N ASP A 5 16.24 -12.61 5.72
CA ASP A 5 16.04 -14.06 5.60
C ASP A 5 14.55 -14.41 5.83
N ALA A 6 13.92 -14.84 4.72
CA ALA A 6 12.78 -15.76 4.63
C ALA A 6 11.31 -15.30 4.79
N SER A 7 10.97 -14.11 5.29
CA SER A 7 9.54 -13.69 5.38
C SER A 7 9.02 -12.85 4.22
N SER A 8 9.88 -12.10 3.52
CA SER A 8 9.49 -11.28 2.36
C SER A 8 9.20 -12.11 1.09
N SER A 9 9.62 -13.38 1.08
CA SER A 9 9.45 -14.29 -0.06
C SER A 9 8.18 -15.13 0.01
N GLU A 10 7.45 -15.12 1.12
CA GLU A 10 6.24 -15.93 1.23
C GLU A 10 5.11 -15.34 0.37
N ARG A 11 4.60 -16.16 -0.54
CA ARG A 11 3.52 -15.81 -1.47
C ARG A 11 2.30 -16.69 -1.22
N TYR A 12 1.12 -16.10 -1.32
CA TYR A 12 -0.15 -16.80 -1.13
C TYR A 12 -1.08 -16.63 -2.34
N SER A 13 -1.68 -17.73 -2.75
CA SER A 13 -2.77 -17.77 -3.73
C SER A 13 -3.97 -18.45 -3.11
N GLY A 14 -5.12 -17.78 -3.12
CA GLY A 14 -6.29 -18.31 -2.45
C GLY A 14 -7.22 -17.23 -1.92
N LEU A 15 -8.15 -17.70 -1.10
CA LEU A 15 -9.06 -16.84 -0.37
C LEU A 15 -8.32 -16.20 0.82
N VAL A 16 -8.37 -14.88 0.91
CA VAL A 16 -7.96 -14.11 2.09
C VAL A 16 -9.22 -13.60 2.78
N LEU A 17 -9.35 -13.88 4.07
CA LEU A 17 -10.40 -13.31 4.91
C LEU A 17 -9.76 -12.36 5.91
N LEU A 18 -10.20 -11.11 5.94
CA LEU A 18 -9.78 -10.11 6.90
C LEU A 18 -10.91 -9.93 7.91
N GLN A 19 -10.58 -9.90 9.19
CA GLN A 19 -11.55 -9.67 10.26
C GLN A 19 -10.97 -8.68 11.25
N ALA A 20 -11.75 -7.67 11.61
CA ALA A 20 -11.43 -6.74 12.69
C ALA A 20 -12.65 -6.58 13.60
N MET A 21 -12.41 -6.61 14.91
CA MET A 21 -13.42 -6.37 15.93
C MET A 21 -12.92 -5.25 16.84
N LEU A 22 -13.72 -4.19 16.94
CA LEU A 22 -13.41 -3.03 17.76
C LEU A 22 -14.06 -3.17 19.14
N GLU A 23 -13.40 -2.60 20.14
CA GLU A 23 -13.99 -2.38 21.46
C GLU A 23 -14.94 -1.16 21.44
N GLN A 24 -15.31 -0.67 22.62
CA GLN A 24 -16.01 0.61 22.71
C GLN A 24 -15.02 1.74 22.44
N SER A 25 -15.04 2.23 21.21
CA SER A 25 -14.20 3.33 20.73
C SER A 25 -15.03 4.59 20.44
N PRO A 26 -14.39 5.75 20.23
CA PRO A 26 -15.07 6.98 19.84
C PRO A 26 -15.99 6.84 18.62
N GLU A 27 -16.89 7.81 18.45
CA GLU A 27 -17.70 7.89 17.25
C GLU A 27 -16.80 8.01 16.01
N GLY A 28 -17.11 7.24 14.96
CA GLY A 28 -16.33 7.24 13.72
C GLY A 28 -15.18 6.22 13.64
N SER A 29 -14.80 5.54 14.74
CA SER A 29 -13.71 4.54 14.72
C SER A 29 -13.94 3.41 13.72
N VAL A 30 -15.17 2.87 13.65
CA VAL A 30 -15.53 1.83 12.68
C VAL A 30 -15.34 2.33 11.25
N GLY A 31 -15.76 3.57 10.97
CA GLY A 31 -15.61 4.18 9.65
C GLY A 31 -14.15 4.45 9.29
N LEU A 32 -13.29 4.76 10.26
CA LEU A 32 -11.85 4.90 10.03
C LEU A 32 -11.21 3.55 9.64
N VAL A 33 -11.50 2.48 10.40
CA VAL A 33 -11.00 1.13 10.09
C VAL A 33 -11.54 0.65 8.74
N GLU A 34 -12.82 0.91 8.44
CA GLU A 34 -13.42 0.61 7.13
C GLU A 34 -12.64 1.26 5.99
N ARG A 35 -12.27 2.54 6.14
CA ARG A 35 -11.46 3.25 5.13
C ARG A 35 -10.09 2.61 4.95
N ARG A 36 -9.38 2.26 6.04
CA ARG A 36 -8.06 1.60 5.94
C ARG A 36 -8.15 0.26 5.23
N VAL A 37 -9.14 -0.56 5.58
CA VAL A 37 -9.37 -1.85 4.92
C VAL A 37 -9.73 -1.64 3.45
N ARG A 38 -10.58 -0.66 3.11
CA ARG A 38 -10.93 -0.36 1.71
C ARG A 38 -9.72 0.05 0.89
N VAL A 39 -8.91 0.99 1.39
CA VAL A 39 -7.65 1.41 0.73
C VAL A 39 -6.74 0.21 0.49
N PHE A 40 -6.59 -0.69 1.47
CA PHE A 40 -5.78 -1.89 1.28
C PHE A 40 -6.33 -2.79 0.17
N LEU A 41 -7.64 -3.01 0.11
CA LEU A 41 -8.27 -3.80 -0.95
C LEU A 41 -8.06 -3.17 -2.33
N ASP A 42 -8.24 -1.85 -2.42
CA ASP A 42 -8.04 -1.08 -3.64
C ASP A 42 -6.56 -1.12 -4.09
N ALA A 43 -5.62 -1.08 -3.13
CA ALA A 43 -4.19 -1.21 -3.39
C ALA A 43 -3.79 -2.59 -3.95
N VAL A 44 -4.44 -3.67 -3.48
CA VAL A 44 -4.27 -5.02 -4.06
C VAL A 44 -4.77 -5.09 -5.50
N ASP A 45 -5.88 -4.41 -5.82
CA ASP A 45 -6.43 -4.38 -7.18
C ASP A 45 -5.57 -3.53 -8.12
N ALA A 46 -5.03 -2.43 -7.60
CA ALA A 46 -4.18 -1.49 -8.32
C ALA A 46 -2.78 -2.03 -8.66
N GLY A 47 -2.27 -3.00 -7.89
CA GLY A 47 -0.96 -3.61 -8.14
C GLY A 47 0.18 -3.10 -7.24
N PHE A 48 -0.11 -2.40 -6.14
CA PHE A 48 0.91 -1.99 -5.16
C PHE A 48 1.68 -3.16 -4.52
N PHE A 49 1.15 -4.38 -4.62
CA PHE A 49 1.75 -5.60 -4.07
C PHE A 49 2.18 -6.59 -5.17
N PHE A 50 2.57 -6.08 -6.33
CA PHE A 50 3.02 -6.85 -7.50
C PHE A 50 4.02 -7.99 -7.14
N PRO A 51 3.98 -9.14 -7.83
CA PRO A 51 2.98 -9.60 -8.82
C PRO A 51 1.61 -9.97 -8.23
N GLY A 52 1.43 -9.79 -6.93
CA GLY A 52 0.18 -10.06 -6.23
C GLY A 52 -0.98 -9.26 -6.78
N ARG A 53 -2.06 -9.95 -7.14
CA ARG A 53 -3.25 -9.34 -7.73
C ARG A 53 -4.52 -10.02 -7.28
N ARG A 54 -5.62 -9.27 -7.27
CA ARG A 54 -6.96 -9.84 -7.08
C ARG A 54 -7.35 -10.68 -8.30
N LEU A 55 -8.07 -11.77 -8.07
CA LEU A 55 -8.70 -12.53 -9.15
C LEU A 55 -9.89 -11.73 -9.69
N PRO A 56 -9.90 -11.28 -10.97
CA PRO A 56 -10.90 -10.33 -11.47
C PRO A 56 -12.34 -10.86 -11.38
N ALA A 57 -12.52 -12.16 -11.55
CA ALA A 57 -13.82 -12.83 -11.55
C ALA A 57 -14.52 -12.85 -10.18
N VAL A 58 -13.82 -12.53 -9.08
CA VAL A 58 -14.37 -12.55 -7.72
C VAL A 58 -14.23 -11.14 -7.13
N PRO A 59 -15.34 -10.41 -6.90
CA PRO A 59 -15.27 -9.09 -6.30
C PRO A 59 -14.73 -9.18 -4.86
N ALA A 60 -14.00 -8.15 -4.44
CA ALA A 60 -13.73 -7.97 -3.03
C ALA A 60 -15.03 -7.61 -2.31
N GLU A 61 -15.28 -8.21 -1.15
CA GLU A 61 -16.42 -7.88 -0.31
C GLU A 61 -15.91 -7.22 0.97
N LEU A 62 -16.55 -6.14 1.40
CA LEU A 62 -16.34 -5.50 2.70
C LEU A 62 -17.69 -5.35 3.38
N ARG A 63 -17.82 -5.92 4.57
CA ARG A 63 -19.04 -5.89 5.38
C ARG A 63 -18.74 -5.29 6.74
N VAL A 64 -19.58 -4.37 7.15
CA VAL A 64 -19.53 -3.72 8.46
C VAL A 64 -20.81 -4.07 9.22
N ALA A 65 -20.67 -4.61 10.42
CA ALA A 65 -21.77 -4.98 11.29
C ALA A 65 -21.49 -4.51 12.72
N GLY A 66 -22.05 -3.37 13.09
CA GLY A 66 -21.78 -2.74 14.38
C GLY A 66 -20.29 -2.41 14.54
N ARG A 67 -19.60 -3.13 15.43
CA ARG A 67 -18.16 -2.96 15.73
C ARG A 67 -17.29 -4.00 15.04
N SER A 68 -17.84 -4.82 14.15
CA SER A 68 -17.10 -5.82 13.41
C SER A 68 -17.00 -5.44 11.95
N LEU A 69 -15.80 -5.59 11.39
CA LEU A 69 -15.53 -5.56 9.96
C LEU A 69 -15.08 -6.93 9.49
N GLN A 70 -15.56 -7.31 8.32
CA GLN A 70 -15.09 -8.49 7.61
C GLN A 70 -14.87 -8.13 6.15
N ALA A 71 -13.70 -8.48 5.63
CA ALA A 71 -13.40 -8.37 4.23
C ALA A 71 -13.02 -9.71 3.63
N ARG A 72 -13.29 -9.87 2.35
CA ARG A 72 -12.98 -11.07 1.59
C ARG A 72 -12.39 -10.66 0.25
N LEU A 73 -11.25 -11.24 -0.09
CA LEU A 73 -10.65 -11.11 -1.43
C LEU A 73 -10.03 -12.43 -1.88
N GLN A 74 -10.16 -12.73 -3.17
CA GLN A 74 -9.47 -13.85 -3.80
C GLN A 74 -8.23 -13.31 -4.51
N VAL A 75 -7.05 -13.83 -4.18
CA VAL A 75 -5.78 -13.31 -4.70
C VAL A 75 -4.97 -14.40 -5.39
N VAL A 76 -4.08 -13.95 -6.27
CA VAL A 76 -3.03 -14.74 -6.89
C VAL A 76 -1.70 -14.09 -6.52
N ASP A 77 -0.78 -14.89 -6.01
CA ASP A 77 0.62 -14.52 -5.75
C ASP A 77 0.83 -13.31 -4.83
N LEU A 78 -0.08 -13.10 -3.87
CA LEU A 78 0.02 -11.99 -2.92
C LEU A 78 1.20 -12.22 -1.98
N PRO A 79 2.16 -11.27 -1.86
CA PRO A 79 3.17 -11.34 -0.81
C PRO A 79 2.49 -11.27 0.54
N VAL A 80 2.77 -12.22 1.43
CA VAL A 80 2.17 -12.23 2.77
C VAL A 80 2.48 -10.95 3.53
N ALA A 81 3.66 -10.35 3.29
CA ALA A 81 4.07 -9.06 3.84
C ALA A 81 3.12 -7.89 3.48
N ALA A 82 2.26 -8.01 2.44
CA ALA A 82 1.21 -7.03 2.19
C ALA A 82 0.24 -6.92 3.39
N LEU A 83 0.01 -8.01 4.13
CA LEU A 83 -0.83 -7.97 5.32
C LEU A 83 -0.18 -7.19 6.47
N ASP A 84 1.15 -7.11 6.50
CA ASP A 84 1.86 -6.29 7.48
C ASP A 84 1.72 -4.78 7.15
N VAL A 85 1.46 -4.42 5.89
CA VAL A 85 1.05 -3.05 5.50
C VAL A 85 -0.32 -2.73 6.08
N LEU A 86 -1.31 -3.63 5.92
CA LEU A 86 -2.61 -3.45 6.57
C LEU A 86 -2.47 -3.37 8.10
N GLY A 87 -1.64 -4.22 8.71
CA GLY A 87 -1.34 -4.15 10.14
C GLY A 87 -0.79 -2.78 10.56
N GLY A 88 0.13 -2.21 9.79
CA GLY A 88 0.63 -0.85 10.00
C GLY A 88 -0.47 0.22 9.89
N MET A 89 -1.35 0.13 8.89
CA MET A 89 -2.49 1.05 8.76
C MET A 89 -3.50 0.93 9.92
N LEU A 90 -3.64 -0.26 10.51
CA LEU A 90 -4.47 -0.46 11.71
C LEU A 90 -3.76 0.03 12.97
N ALA A 91 -2.42 -0.06 13.01
CA ALA A 91 -1.63 0.50 14.09
C ALA A 91 -1.77 2.03 14.16
N ASP A 92 -1.77 2.72 13.01
CA ASP A 92 -2.11 4.15 12.87
C ASP A 92 -3.48 4.49 13.51
N CYS A 93 -4.50 3.65 13.28
CA CYS A 93 -5.82 3.88 13.89
C CYS A 93 -5.76 3.93 15.43
N ARG A 94 -4.82 3.21 16.08
CA ARG A 94 -4.67 3.23 17.55
C ARG A 94 -4.20 4.61 18.07
N GLN A 95 -3.45 5.37 17.26
CA GLN A 95 -3.09 6.76 17.60
C GLN A 95 -4.33 7.67 17.63
N HIS A 96 -5.41 7.29 16.95
CA HIS A 96 -6.71 7.95 16.97
C HIS A 96 -7.68 7.32 17.98
N GLU A 97 -7.17 6.76 19.08
CA GLU A 97 -7.94 6.16 20.18
C GLU A 97 -8.86 4.99 19.74
N VAL A 98 -8.57 4.36 18.59
CA VAL A 98 -9.27 3.15 18.17
C VAL A 98 -8.73 1.96 18.97
N LEU A 99 -9.62 1.30 19.69
CA LEU A 99 -9.30 0.13 20.49
C LEU A 99 -9.79 -1.12 19.77
N PHE A 100 -8.87 -2.04 19.49
CA PHE A 100 -9.18 -3.31 18.84
C PHE A 100 -9.32 -4.40 19.91
N HIS A 101 -10.41 -5.14 19.82
CA HIS A 101 -10.51 -6.43 20.50
C HIS A 101 -9.63 -7.47 19.80
N ALA A 102 -9.64 -7.43 18.46
CA ALA A 102 -9.03 -8.43 17.60
C ALA A 102 -8.88 -7.90 16.16
N ALA A 103 -7.79 -8.21 15.47
CA ALA A 103 -7.68 -8.05 14.01
C ALA A 103 -6.80 -9.13 13.39
N HIS A 104 -7.33 -9.87 12.42
CA HIS A 104 -6.73 -11.09 11.91
C HIS A 104 -6.90 -11.21 10.40
N ALA A 105 -5.96 -11.90 9.76
CA ALA A 105 -6.07 -12.36 8.38
C ALA A 105 -6.00 -13.89 8.33
N MET A 106 -6.94 -14.51 7.63
CA MET A 106 -6.95 -15.95 7.36
C MET A 106 -6.46 -16.24 5.95
N LEU A 107 -5.42 -17.06 5.85
CA LEU A 107 -4.83 -17.60 4.62
C LEU A 107 -5.06 -19.12 4.61
N GLY A 108 -6.21 -19.55 4.08
CA GLY A 108 -6.61 -20.95 4.14
C GLY A 108 -6.86 -21.40 5.58
N GLN A 109 -5.99 -22.24 6.11
CA GLN A 109 -6.04 -22.68 7.52
C GLN A 109 -5.11 -21.88 8.44
N ARG A 110 -4.28 -20.98 7.90
CA ARG A 110 -3.36 -20.18 8.69
C ARG A 110 -4.02 -18.88 9.12
N GLU A 111 -3.92 -18.57 10.40
CA GLU A 111 -4.32 -17.29 10.97
C GLU A 111 -3.08 -16.41 11.20
N LEU A 112 -3.20 -15.13 10.88
CA LEU A 112 -2.19 -14.11 11.10
C LEU A 112 -2.81 -12.98 11.93
N ASP A 113 -2.22 -12.68 13.07
CA ASP A 113 -2.56 -11.50 13.86
C ASP A 113 -2.03 -10.24 13.17
N LEU A 114 -2.93 -9.31 12.84
CA LEU A 114 -2.64 -8.04 12.17
C LEU A 114 -2.23 -6.94 13.16
N LEU A 115 -2.47 -7.13 14.46
CA LEU A 115 -2.07 -6.18 15.51
C LEU A 115 -0.65 -6.47 16.02
N SER A 116 -0.09 -7.62 15.67
CA SER A 116 1.30 -7.99 15.93
C SER A 116 2.22 -7.25 14.95
N GLU A 117 3.07 -6.37 15.47
CA GLU A 117 4.09 -5.69 14.67
C GLU A 117 5.21 -6.67 14.30
N ARG A 118 5.35 -6.95 13.01
CA ARG A 118 6.41 -7.83 12.47
C ARG A 118 7.51 -7.06 11.74
N GLY A 119 7.23 -5.81 11.35
CA GLY A 119 8.18 -4.95 10.64
C GLY A 119 8.60 -5.44 9.25
N VAL A 120 7.94 -6.45 8.69
CA VAL A 120 8.24 -6.94 7.34
C VAL A 120 7.41 -6.14 6.34
N ARG A 121 8.01 -5.73 5.22
CA ARG A 121 7.33 -5.01 4.14
C ARG A 121 7.49 -5.74 2.81
N PRO A 122 6.52 -5.58 1.88
CA PRO A 122 6.64 -6.13 0.54
C PRO A 122 7.80 -5.44 -0.20
N ALA A 123 8.84 -6.21 -0.51
CA ALA A 123 9.97 -5.71 -1.28
C ALA A 123 9.62 -5.55 -2.76
N ALA A 124 10.21 -4.55 -3.42
CA ALA A 124 10.17 -4.43 -4.88
C ALA A 124 11.03 -5.52 -5.55
N PRO A 125 10.81 -5.80 -6.85
CA PRO A 125 11.71 -6.66 -7.61
C PRO A 125 13.13 -6.09 -7.64
N GLU A 126 14.14 -6.95 -7.47
CA GLU A 126 15.55 -6.54 -7.55
C GLU A 126 15.92 -5.96 -8.92
N GLU A 127 15.28 -6.45 -9.99
CA GLU A 127 15.46 -6.01 -11.37
C GLU A 127 14.09 -5.66 -11.98
N PRO A 128 13.57 -4.43 -11.75
CA PRO A 128 12.35 -4.00 -12.41
C PRO A 128 12.57 -3.84 -13.94
N PRO A 129 11.52 -3.94 -14.77
CA PRO A 129 11.64 -3.89 -16.24
C PRO A 129 11.90 -2.48 -16.81
N PHE A 130 12.23 -1.52 -15.95
CA PHE A 130 12.49 -0.12 -16.26
C PHE A 130 13.62 0.40 -15.37
N ALA A 131 14.21 1.55 -15.72
CA ALA A 131 15.19 2.19 -14.85
C ALA A 131 14.49 2.70 -13.58
N ALA A 132 14.90 2.22 -12.41
CA ALA A 132 14.41 2.68 -11.12
C ALA A 132 15.58 3.23 -10.31
N GLU A 133 15.49 4.48 -9.88
CA GLU A 133 16.46 5.09 -8.96
C GLU A 133 15.94 4.95 -7.52
N PHE A 134 16.80 4.50 -6.61
CA PHE A 134 16.48 4.45 -5.18
C PHE A 134 16.88 5.78 -4.53
N PRO A 135 16.03 6.38 -3.69
CA PRO A 135 16.40 7.59 -2.96
C PRO A 135 17.55 7.29 -1.98
N GLU A 136 18.72 7.90 -2.20
CA GLU A 136 19.93 7.60 -1.40
C GLU A 136 19.88 8.17 0.04
N ASN A 137 18.88 9.00 0.38
CA ASN A 137 18.62 9.47 1.75
C ASN A 137 17.29 10.24 1.78
N LEU A 138 16.25 9.68 2.41
CA LEU A 138 14.97 10.39 2.63
C LEU A 138 14.94 11.22 3.93
N GLY A 139 16.08 11.36 4.61
CA GLY A 139 16.14 12.10 5.87
C GLY A 139 16.10 13.62 5.68
N GLY A 140 14.99 14.25 6.06
CA GLY A 140 14.82 15.72 6.10
C GLY A 140 13.53 16.18 5.38
N ASN A 141 13.16 17.46 5.59
CA ASN A 141 12.00 18.11 4.96
C ASN A 141 12.24 18.26 3.45
N HIS A 142 12.07 17.17 2.71
CA HIS A 142 12.16 17.14 1.26
C HIS A 142 10.74 17.14 0.68
N ALA A 143 10.50 18.04 -0.28
CA ALA A 143 9.37 17.86 -1.19
C ALA A 143 9.73 16.66 -2.05
N LEU A 144 8.99 15.57 -1.89
CA LEU A 144 9.25 14.35 -2.65
C LEU A 144 8.59 14.51 -4.00
N LEU A 145 9.39 14.38 -5.06
CA LEU A 145 8.90 14.31 -6.43
C LEU A 145 9.19 12.91 -6.98
N VAL A 146 8.13 12.10 -7.12
CA VAL A 146 8.21 10.88 -7.95
C VAL A 146 7.88 11.26 -9.38
N GLU A 147 8.80 10.94 -10.28
CA GLU A 147 8.60 11.03 -11.72
C GLU A 147 8.42 9.62 -12.31
N ILE A 148 7.32 9.41 -13.03
CA ILE A 148 7.04 8.17 -13.76
C ILE A 148 6.94 8.51 -15.25
N GLU A 149 7.92 8.05 -16.04
CA GLU A 149 7.98 8.27 -17.49
C GLU A 149 7.48 7.05 -18.26
N PHE A 150 6.44 7.23 -19.08
CA PHE A 150 5.91 6.24 -20.00
C PHE A 150 6.60 6.30 -21.37
N ALA A 151 6.79 5.15 -22.01
CA ALA A 151 7.43 5.06 -23.33
C ALA A 151 6.59 5.70 -24.44
N GLN A 152 5.27 5.81 -24.25
CA GLN A 152 4.32 6.42 -25.18
C GLN A 152 3.36 7.33 -24.41
N PRO A 153 2.75 8.34 -25.06
CA PRO A 153 1.72 9.16 -24.45
C PRO A 153 0.56 8.30 -23.90
N VAL A 154 0.18 8.56 -22.65
CA VAL A 154 -0.95 7.92 -21.99
C VAL A 154 -2.25 8.59 -22.46
N GLN A 155 -3.25 7.78 -22.79
CA GLN A 155 -4.57 8.30 -23.17
C GLN A 155 -5.23 8.98 -21.96
N PRO A 156 -5.90 10.13 -22.11
CA PRO A 156 -6.47 10.87 -20.97
C PRO A 156 -7.38 10.05 -20.07
N GLU A 157 -8.20 9.15 -20.63
CA GLU A 157 -9.11 8.29 -19.88
C GLU A 157 -8.37 7.27 -19.01
N VAL A 158 -7.24 6.76 -19.50
CA VAL A 158 -6.34 5.89 -18.73
C VAL A 158 -5.59 6.71 -17.70
N GLY A 159 -5.12 7.90 -18.08
CA GLY A 159 -4.37 8.81 -17.22
C GLY A 159 -5.11 9.14 -15.94
N GLN A 160 -6.41 9.46 -16.01
CA GLN A 160 -7.21 9.74 -14.80
C GLN A 160 -7.19 8.58 -13.80
N GLY A 161 -7.32 7.33 -14.28
CA GLY A 161 -7.25 6.15 -13.43
C GLY A 161 -5.87 5.93 -12.79
N LEU A 162 -4.79 6.27 -13.49
CA LEU A 162 -3.43 6.21 -12.93
C LEU A 162 -3.24 7.23 -11.80
N LEU A 163 -3.75 8.46 -11.96
CA LEU A 163 -3.68 9.49 -10.93
C LEU A 163 -4.50 9.11 -9.68
N GLU A 164 -5.71 8.58 -9.88
CA GLU A 164 -6.55 8.07 -8.79
C GLU A 164 -5.89 6.91 -8.05
N THR A 165 -5.20 6.05 -8.77
CA THR A 165 -4.46 4.92 -8.19
C THR A 165 -3.27 5.39 -7.36
N LEU A 166 -2.48 6.35 -7.86
CA LEU A 166 -1.35 6.92 -7.12
C LEU A 166 -1.78 7.60 -5.82
N ALA A 167 -2.96 8.22 -5.80
CA ALA A 167 -3.50 8.83 -4.58
C ALA A 167 -3.72 7.83 -3.43
N LEU A 168 -3.76 6.51 -3.71
CA LEU A 168 -3.81 5.49 -2.66
C LEU A 168 -2.50 5.41 -1.87
N TRP A 169 -1.37 5.81 -2.45
CA TRP A 169 -0.04 5.68 -1.83
C TRP A 169 0.06 6.48 -0.53
N ASP A 170 -0.45 7.71 -0.50
CA ASP A 170 -0.50 8.59 0.69
C ASP A 170 -1.19 7.92 1.90
N ALA A 171 -2.18 7.05 1.65
CA ALA A 171 -2.82 6.30 2.72
C ALA A 171 -2.07 5.01 3.11
N LEU A 172 -1.25 4.46 2.21
CA LEU A 172 -0.42 3.27 2.47
C LEU A 172 0.85 3.63 3.25
N THR A 173 1.41 4.83 3.07
CA THR A 173 2.60 5.32 3.79
C THR A 173 2.40 5.35 5.31
N LEU A 174 1.14 5.44 5.79
CA LEU A 174 0.78 5.28 7.19
C LEU A 174 1.27 3.97 7.82
N ALA A 175 1.50 2.92 7.00
CA ALA A 175 2.09 1.67 7.47
C ALA A 175 3.60 1.70 7.65
N TYR A 176 4.28 2.73 7.15
CA TYR A 176 5.73 2.83 7.04
C TYR A 176 6.28 3.91 7.97
N ARG A 177 5.81 3.97 9.21
CA ARG A 177 6.26 4.98 10.16
C ARG A 177 7.75 4.79 10.49
N SER A 178 8.54 5.87 10.40
CA SER A 178 9.96 5.86 10.79
C SER A 178 10.14 5.73 12.31
N ASP A 179 9.22 6.31 13.10
CA ASP A 179 9.10 6.13 14.55
C ASP A 179 7.66 5.65 14.91
N PRO A 180 7.48 4.57 15.69
CA PRO A 180 6.18 4.11 16.16
C PRO A 180 5.38 5.12 16.99
N GLU A 181 6.04 6.09 17.62
CA GLU A 181 5.43 7.14 18.45
C GLU A 181 5.04 8.38 17.66
N ASP A 182 5.62 8.59 16.48
CA ASP A 182 5.28 9.72 15.63
C ASP A 182 3.98 9.46 14.86
N ALA A 183 3.14 10.49 14.79
CA ALA A 183 1.98 10.48 13.91
C ALA A 183 2.45 10.75 12.47
N VAL A 184 2.06 9.89 11.54
CA VAL A 184 2.22 10.18 10.11
C VAL A 184 0.99 10.97 9.68
N GLU A 185 1.18 12.23 9.32
CA GLU A 185 0.11 13.01 8.72
C GLU A 185 0.06 12.72 7.21
N VAL A 186 -1.12 12.40 6.71
CA VAL A 186 -1.40 12.28 5.28
C VAL A 186 -1.18 13.66 4.65
N SER A 187 -0.19 13.74 3.76
CA SER A 187 0.44 14.99 3.32
C SER A 187 -0.43 15.83 2.38
N GLY A 188 -1.51 15.25 1.86
CA GLY A 188 -2.33 15.89 0.82
C GLY A 188 -1.62 15.86 -0.52
N ALA A 189 -0.91 14.76 -0.78
CA ALA A 189 -0.11 14.56 -1.96
C ALA A 189 -0.93 14.71 -3.25
N GLN A 190 -0.27 15.13 -4.33
CA GLN A 190 -0.93 15.37 -5.62
C GLN A 190 -0.16 14.73 -6.76
N ALA A 191 -0.86 13.88 -7.52
CA ALA A 191 -0.37 13.35 -8.79
C ALA A 191 -0.93 14.21 -9.94
N ILE A 192 -0.07 14.66 -10.85
CA ILE A 192 -0.46 15.33 -12.10
C ILE A 192 0.38 14.82 -13.27
N PHE A 193 -0.18 14.88 -14.47
CA PHE A 193 0.63 14.76 -15.68
C PHE A 193 1.33 16.10 -15.96
N ASN A 194 2.66 16.09 -15.98
CA ASN A 194 3.46 17.25 -16.41
C ASN A 194 3.42 17.39 -17.94
N ASP A 195 3.44 16.25 -18.64
CA ASP A 195 3.18 16.11 -20.06
C ASP A 195 2.47 14.77 -20.31
N PRO A 196 1.95 14.47 -21.51
CA PRO A 196 1.21 13.23 -21.78
C PRO A 196 1.96 11.91 -21.50
N ARG A 197 3.28 11.95 -21.26
CA ARG A 197 4.12 10.79 -20.96
C ARG A 197 4.64 10.76 -19.53
N THR A 198 4.43 11.80 -18.73
CA THR A 198 5.14 11.93 -17.46
C THR A 198 4.19 12.31 -16.34
N ILE A 199 4.06 11.44 -15.33
CA ILE A 199 3.36 11.76 -14.08
C ILE A 199 4.39 12.29 -13.08
N HIS A 200 4.05 13.40 -12.45
CA HIS A 200 4.72 13.92 -11.26
C HIS A 200 3.80 13.70 -10.07
N TYR A 201 4.28 12.99 -9.06
CA TYR A 201 3.63 12.89 -7.76
C TYR A 201 4.40 13.75 -6.76
N TYR A 202 3.72 14.76 -6.24
CA TYR A 202 4.24 15.71 -5.28
C TYR A 202 3.72 15.38 -3.90
N GLU A 203 4.65 15.07 -2.98
CA GLU A 203 4.34 14.92 -1.56
C GLU A 203 5.07 16.00 -0.76
N TRP A 204 4.28 16.81 -0.04
CA TRP A 204 4.81 17.82 0.86
C TRP A 204 5.00 17.14 2.21
N ILE A 205 6.25 16.83 2.55
CA ILE A 205 6.71 16.29 3.85
C ILE A 205 6.66 14.76 3.94
N TRP A 206 7.74 14.14 3.47
CA TRP A 206 8.12 12.76 3.77
C TRP A 206 8.93 12.68 5.09
N ASP A 207 8.57 13.43 6.14
CA ASP A 207 9.41 13.44 7.35
C ASP A 207 9.29 12.14 8.16
N ASN A 208 8.17 11.40 8.01
CA ASN A 208 7.82 10.30 8.92
C ASN A 208 7.60 8.94 8.24
N ALA A 209 7.82 8.83 6.92
CA ALA A 209 7.69 7.57 6.18
C ALA A 209 9.07 6.93 5.89
N ASP A 210 9.20 5.62 6.08
CA ASP A 210 10.40 4.85 5.77
C ASP A 210 10.60 4.76 4.25
N ALA A 211 11.85 4.73 3.81
CA ALA A 211 12.23 4.51 2.41
C ALA A 211 11.67 3.21 1.83
N GLU A 212 11.36 2.21 2.66
CA GLU A 212 10.67 0.99 2.20
C GLU A 212 9.29 1.26 1.58
N ALA A 213 8.64 2.42 1.81
CA ALA A 213 7.40 2.76 1.11
C ALA A 213 7.61 3.05 -0.38
N TRP A 214 8.85 3.31 -0.81
CA TRP A 214 9.23 3.39 -2.23
C TRP A 214 8.96 2.09 -2.98
N ASP A 215 9.13 0.94 -2.32
CA ASP A 215 8.92 -0.37 -2.94
C ASP A 215 7.47 -0.53 -3.44
N LEU A 216 6.51 0.12 -2.79
CA LEU A 216 5.12 0.13 -3.23
C LEU A 216 4.95 0.83 -4.60
N ILE A 217 5.66 1.93 -4.84
CA ILE A 217 5.64 2.64 -6.14
C ILE A 217 6.32 1.81 -7.21
N VAL A 218 7.46 1.21 -6.91
CA VAL A 218 8.15 0.33 -7.88
C VAL A 218 7.26 -0.87 -8.23
N ASN A 219 6.61 -1.48 -7.25
CA ASN A 219 5.64 -2.56 -7.46
C ASN A 219 4.45 -2.13 -8.32
N LEU A 220 3.83 -0.98 -8.01
CA LEU A 220 2.75 -0.41 -8.81
C LEU A 220 3.17 -0.20 -10.27
N CYS A 221 4.36 0.38 -10.48
CA CYS A 221 4.91 0.61 -11.81
C CYS A 221 5.20 -0.72 -12.54
N CYS A 222 5.64 -1.77 -11.84
CA CYS A 222 5.77 -3.10 -12.44
C CYS A 222 4.42 -3.63 -12.93
N ALA A 223 3.35 -3.46 -12.14
CA ALA A 223 2.00 -3.86 -12.55
C ALA A 223 1.52 -3.07 -13.78
N TRP A 224 1.74 -1.75 -13.81
CA TRP A 224 1.38 -0.92 -14.96
C TRP A 224 2.18 -1.27 -16.21
N HIS A 225 3.47 -1.57 -16.06
CA HIS A 225 4.37 -1.90 -17.17
C HIS A 225 3.87 -3.09 -18.00
N GLU A 226 3.09 -4.01 -17.43
CA GLU A 226 2.47 -5.12 -18.16
C GLU A 226 1.61 -4.65 -19.35
N THR A 227 1.07 -3.43 -19.30
CA THR A 227 0.18 -2.88 -20.34
C THR A 227 0.56 -1.49 -20.83
N LEU A 228 1.30 -0.72 -20.03
CA LEU A 228 1.75 0.64 -20.31
C LEU A 228 3.27 0.68 -20.11
N PRO A 229 4.08 0.49 -21.16
CA PRO A 229 5.53 0.41 -21.00
C PRO A 229 6.08 1.69 -20.34
N ILE A 230 6.79 1.50 -19.23
CA ILE A 230 7.47 2.54 -18.46
C ILE A 230 8.95 2.54 -18.85
N VAL A 231 9.53 3.73 -18.99
CA VAL A 231 10.96 3.96 -19.29
C VAL A 231 11.75 4.09 -18.00
N ARG A 232 11.26 4.95 -17.10
CA ARG A 232 11.96 5.37 -15.89
C ARG A 232 10.97 5.65 -14.76
N VAL A 233 11.39 5.30 -13.55
CA VAL A 233 10.83 5.78 -12.30
C VAL A 233 11.95 6.45 -11.53
N HIS A 234 11.80 7.74 -11.23
CA HIS A 234 12.83 8.57 -10.66
C HIS A 234 12.33 9.32 -9.44
N PHE A 235 13.29 9.65 -8.58
CA PHE A 235 13.12 10.43 -7.37
C PHE A 235 13.94 11.72 -7.51
N GLU A 236 13.29 12.88 -7.38
CA GLU A 236 13.92 14.21 -7.35
C GLU A 236 13.76 14.90 -5.99
#